data_AF-D2HTW8-F1
#
_entry.id   AF-D2HTW8-F1
#
_cell.length_a   1.000
_cell.length_b   1.000
_cell.length_c   1.000
_cell.angle_alpha   90.00
_cell.angle_beta   90.00
_cell.angle_gamma   90.00
#
_symmetry.space_group_name_H-M   'P 1'
#
loop_
_entity.id
_entity.type
_entity.pdbx_description
1 polymer ?
#
loop_
_entity_poly.entity_id
_entity_poly.type
_entity_poly.pdbx_seq_one_letter_code
_entity_poly.pdbx_strand_id
1 'polypeptide(L)'
;VQPDGPGVQDTDFLLYVWVAHTSKCHGEPSVIAYAACCQLDSEDRPLAGTIVYCAQHLTSRSLSHNKWGQLLLTTPTVSHSLAKHLGVPGASPGVPLEEGPLSSHWEARLLQGSIMTATFDGARRTRLDPITLAALEDSGWYRVNHSAAEELLWGHGSGLEFGLATTCGAGSSDFFCTGSGLGCHYLHLDKGSCSSDPLLEGCRMYKPLAN
;
A
#
# COMPACT_ATOMS: atom_id res chain seq x y z
N VAL A 1 -18.91 32.82 13.23
CA VAL A 1 -19.30 31.48 12.74
C VAL A 1 -20.36 31.71 11.66
N GLN A 2 -20.19 31.18 10.44
CA GLN A 2 -21.29 31.11 9.48
C GLN A 2 -22.21 29.95 9.87
N PRO A 3 -23.54 30.04 9.66
CA PRO A 3 -24.43 28.90 9.85
C PRO A 3 -24.08 27.79 8.86
N ASP A 4 -24.38 26.55 9.23
CA ASP A 4 -24.16 25.40 8.36
C ASP A 4 -24.95 25.53 7.05
N GLY A 5 -24.33 25.14 5.94
CA GLY A 5 -24.96 25.15 4.63
C GLY A 5 -25.99 24.01 4.47
N PRO A 6 -26.78 24.01 3.38
CA PRO A 6 -27.79 22.98 3.12
C PRO A 6 -27.22 21.57 2.79
N GLY A 7 -25.91 21.37 2.92
CA GLY A 7 -25.21 20.14 2.52
C GLY A 7 -25.17 19.93 1.01
N VAL A 8 -24.91 18.68 0.62
CA VAL A 8 -25.01 18.19 -0.76
C VAL A 8 -25.93 16.97 -0.71
N GLN A 9 -26.93 16.92 -1.60
CA GLN A 9 -27.91 15.82 -1.64
C GLN A 9 -27.31 14.57 -2.30
N ASP A 10 -27.86 13.40 -1.96
CA ASP A 10 -27.53 12.10 -2.56
C ASP A 10 -26.01 11.81 -2.67
N THR A 11 -25.25 12.20 -1.65
CA THR A 11 -23.77 12.18 -1.65
C THR A 11 -23.22 11.59 -0.34
N ASP A 12 -22.63 10.40 -0.40
CA ASP A 12 -22.05 9.71 0.77
C ASP A 12 -20.65 10.22 1.16
N PHE A 13 -19.90 10.80 0.21
CA PHE A 13 -18.53 11.29 0.39
C PHE A 13 -18.18 12.42 -0.60
N LEU A 14 -17.47 13.45 -0.13
CA LEU A 14 -16.94 14.55 -0.94
C LEU A 14 -15.42 14.49 -1.06
N LEU A 15 -14.90 14.40 -2.29
CA LEU A 15 -13.46 14.45 -2.59
C LEU A 15 -13.07 15.79 -3.24
N TYR A 16 -12.35 16.63 -2.50
CA TYR A 16 -11.77 17.87 -3.02
C TYR A 16 -10.42 17.59 -3.70
N VAL A 17 -10.35 17.75 -5.01
CA VAL A 17 -9.14 17.49 -5.81
C VAL A 17 -8.41 18.79 -6.14
N TRP A 18 -7.12 18.86 -5.83
CA TRP A 18 -6.27 20.02 -6.09
C TRP A 18 -4.97 19.61 -6.81
N VAL A 19 -4.43 20.52 -7.62
CA VAL A 19 -3.05 20.44 -8.15
C VAL A 19 -2.31 21.67 -7.64
N ALA A 20 -1.24 21.48 -6.89
CA ALA A 20 -0.57 22.58 -6.19
C ALA A 20 0.94 22.39 -6.01
N HIS A 21 1.61 23.51 -5.74
CA HIS A 21 2.94 23.55 -5.13
C HIS A 21 2.77 23.84 -3.64
N THR A 22 3.06 22.86 -2.77
CA THR A 22 2.90 23.00 -1.32
C THR A 22 4.21 22.72 -0.60
N SER A 23 4.32 23.13 0.67
CA SER A 23 5.49 22.85 1.51
C SER A 23 5.79 21.36 1.63
N LYS A 24 4.76 20.49 1.62
CA LYS A 24 4.95 19.04 1.58
C LYS A 24 5.55 18.57 0.26
N CYS A 25 5.02 19.03 -0.89
CA CYS A 25 5.59 18.72 -2.21
C CYS A 25 7.06 19.16 -2.33
N HIS A 26 7.43 20.31 -1.73
CA HIS A 26 8.80 20.82 -1.79
C HIS A 26 9.75 20.18 -0.77
N GLY A 27 9.26 19.84 0.43
CA GLY A 27 10.05 19.23 1.50
C GLY A 27 10.24 17.72 1.34
N GLU A 28 9.32 17.03 0.66
CA GLU A 28 9.35 15.61 0.37
C GLU A 28 9.31 15.39 -1.16
N PRO A 29 10.46 15.43 -1.88
CA PRO A 29 10.52 15.34 -3.35
C PRO A 29 10.06 14.01 -3.96
N SER A 30 9.56 13.09 -3.13
CA SER A 30 8.92 11.82 -3.48
C SER A 30 7.39 11.91 -3.52
N VAL A 31 6.78 12.93 -2.92
CA VAL A 31 5.32 13.00 -2.78
C VAL A 31 4.70 13.42 -4.11
N ILE A 32 4.26 12.44 -4.91
CA ILE A 32 3.53 12.68 -6.16
C ILE A 32 2.13 13.27 -5.90
N ALA A 33 1.51 12.86 -4.81
CA ALA A 33 0.25 13.35 -4.28
C ALA A 33 0.14 12.98 -2.80
N TYR A 34 -0.69 13.68 -2.04
CA TYR A 34 -1.08 13.29 -0.68
C TYR A 34 -2.56 13.56 -0.46
N ALA A 35 -3.21 12.72 0.36
CA ALA A 35 -4.59 12.86 0.74
C ALA A 35 -4.75 12.95 2.26
N ALA A 36 -5.88 13.50 2.71
CA ALA A 36 -6.28 13.51 4.11
C ALA A 36 -7.81 13.48 4.21
N CYS A 37 -8.33 12.84 5.26
CA CYS A 37 -9.71 13.06 5.68
C CYS A 37 -9.84 14.48 6.28
N CYS A 38 -10.95 15.15 5.98
CA CYS A 38 -11.26 16.51 6.44
C CYS A 38 -12.47 16.54 7.38
N GLN A 39 -13.40 15.59 7.26
CA GLN A 39 -14.60 15.50 8.08
C GLN A 39 -15.08 14.05 8.20
N LEU A 40 -15.46 13.65 9.41
CA LEU A 40 -16.13 12.38 9.72
C LEU A 40 -17.61 12.63 10.06
N ASP A 41 -18.43 11.59 10.03
CA ASP A 41 -19.73 11.57 10.72
C ASP A 41 -19.62 11.07 12.17
N SER A 42 -20.75 10.81 12.82
CA SER A 42 -20.82 10.32 14.21
C SER A 42 -20.41 8.84 14.39
N GLU A 43 -20.12 8.12 13.32
CA GLU A 43 -19.69 6.72 13.32
C GLU A 43 -18.23 6.60 12.84
N ASP A 44 -17.47 7.70 12.98
CA ASP A 44 -16.09 7.90 12.51
C ASP A 44 -15.86 7.64 11.01
N ARG A 45 -16.94 7.56 10.20
CA ARG A 45 -16.84 7.33 8.76
C ARG A 45 -16.48 8.63 8.02
N PRO A 46 -15.53 8.59 7.07
CA PRO A 46 -15.22 9.74 6.23
C PRO A 46 -16.44 10.29 5.46
N LEU A 47 -16.74 11.57 5.65
CA LEU A 47 -17.72 12.35 4.88
C LEU A 47 -17.04 13.24 3.82
N ALA A 48 -15.87 13.78 4.12
CA ALA A 48 -15.13 14.63 3.20
C ALA A 48 -13.64 14.41 3.32
N GLY A 49 -12.93 14.42 2.19
CA GLY A 49 -11.49 14.35 2.11
C GLY A 49 -10.92 15.28 1.04
N THR A 50 -9.62 15.55 1.14
CA THR A 50 -8.86 16.29 0.14
C THR A 50 -7.76 15.42 -0.44
N ILE A 51 -7.47 15.58 -1.73
CA ILE A 51 -6.29 15.05 -2.38
C ILE A 51 -5.58 16.15 -3.15
N VAL A 52 -4.29 16.32 -2.86
CA VAL A 52 -3.42 17.34 -3.46
C VAL A 52 -2.36 16.62 -4.29
N TYR A 53 -2.42 16.78 -5.60
CA TYR A 53 -1.37 16.36 -6.53
C TYR A 53 -0.27 17.41 -6.59
N CYS A 54 0.97 16.96 -6.42
CA CYS A 54 2.13 17.83 -6.45
C CYS A 54 2.51 18.13 -7.89
N ALA A 55 2.29 19.38 -8.34
CA ALA A 55 2.32 19.77 -9.75
C ALA A 55 3.63 19.38 -10.48
N GLN A 56 4.76 19.40 -9.76
CA GLN A 56 6.08 18.99 -10.24
C GLN A 56 6.19 17.52 -10.71
N HIS A 57 5.33 16.62 -10.23
CA HIS A 57 5.35 15.19 -10.56
C HIS A 57 4.43 14.81 -11.72
N LEU A 58 3.70 15.78 -12.29
CA LEU A 58 2.97 15.61 -13.55
C LEU A 58 3.92 15.57 -14.76
N THR A 59 5.23 15.76 -14.57
CA THR A 59 6.25 15.76 -15.63
C THR A 59 7.41 14.77 -15.43
N SER A 60 7.71 14.26 -14.22
CA SER A 60 8.73 13.20 -14.01
C SER A 60 8.57 12.42 -12.68
N ARG A 61 9.27 11.28 -12.53
CA ARG A 61 9.14 10.28 -11.44
C ARG A 61 10.40 10.11 -10.58
N SER A 62 10.25 9.93 -9.26
CA SER A 62 10.79 8.83 -8.40
C SER A 62 10.76 9.19 -6.88
N LEU A 63 11.06 8.25 -5.96
CA LEU A 63 10.69 8.27 -4.52
C LEU A 63 11.83 7.81 -3.55
N SER A 64 11.71 8.04 -2.21
CA SER A 64 11.87 7.03 -1.09
C SER A 64 12.04 7.64 0.35
N HIS A 65 12.11 6.77 1.39
CA HIS A 65 12.15 6.92 2.88
C HIS A 65 10.78 6.99 3.61
N ASN A 66 10.56 6.53 4.87
CA ASN A 66 11.37 5.89 5.96
C ASN A 66 10.55 4.93 6.89
N LYS A 67 11.10 4.52 8.06
CA LYS A 67 10.50 3.78 9.22
C LYS A 67 10.70 4.60 10.54
N TRP A 68 10.27 4.31 11.78
CA TRP A 68 9.88 3.09 12.55
C TRP A 68 8.65 3.36 13.49
N GLY A 69 7.90 2.44 14.15
CA GLY A 69 7.98 0.97 14.43
C GLY A 69 6.67 0.18 14.12
N GLN A 70 6.68 -1.16 14.11
CA GLN A 70 5.64 -2.04 13.50
C GLN A 70 4.32 -2.19 14.26
N LEU A 71 3.22 -2.13 13.51
CA LEU A 71 1.84 -2.37 13.94
C LEU A 71 1.24 -3.52 13.10
N LEU A 72 0.27 -4.27 13.64
CA LEU A 72 -0.49 -5.29 12.90
C LEU A 72 -1.96 -4.91 12.88
N LEU A 73 -2.61 -5.01 11.71
CA LEU A 73 -4.08 -5.01 11.63
C LEU A 73 -4.58 -6.45 11.79
N THR A 74 -5.29 -6.71 12.90
CA THR A 74 -5.68 -8.06 13.36
C THR A 74 -7.18 -8.36 13.16
N THR A 75 -7.86 -7.59 12.32
CA THR A 75 -9.31 -7.72 12.09
C THR A 75 -9.65 -9.01 11.33
N PRO A 76 -10.87 -9.56 11.46
CA PRO A 76 -11.15 -10.95 11.08
C PRO A 76 -11.05 -11.22 9.58
N THR A 77 -11.60 -10.34 8.74
CA THR A 77 -11.62 -10.51 7.29
C THR A 77 -10.23 -10.32 6.72
N VAL A 78 -9.48 -9.33 7.20
CA VAL A 78 -8.06 -9.08 6.87
C VAL A 78 -7.19 -10.30 7.20
N SER A 79 -7.32 -10.84 8.41
CA SER A 79 -6.53 -11.98 8.88
C SER A 79 -6.86 -13.28 8.12
N HIS A 80 -8.11 -13.46 7.69
CA HIS A 80 -8.50 -14.59 6.84
C HIS A 80 -8.08 -14.38 5.37
N SER A 81 -8.16 -13.14 4.85
CA SER A 81 -7.75 -12.81 3.48
C SER A 81 -6.25 -13.02 3.27
N LEU A 82 -5.40 -12.59 4.22
CA LEU A 82 -3.96 -12.88 4.18
C LEU A 82 -3.68 -14.39 4.27
N ALA A 83 -4.35 -15.13 5.18
CA ALA A 83 -4.17 -16.57 5.29
C ALA A 83 -4.47 -17.30 3.97
N LYS A 84 -5.62 -16.96 3.36
CA LYS A 84 -6.02 -17.45 2.03
C LYS A 84 -5.00 -17.10 0.95
N HIS A 85 -4.48 -15.88 0.95
CA HIS A 85 -3.47 -15.42 -0.02
C HIS A 85 -2.13 -16.17 0.11
N LEU A 86 -1.63 -16.34 1.33
CA LEU A 86 -0.41 -17.11 1.63
C LEU A 86 -0.61 -18.62 1.51
N GLY A 87 -1.82 -19.10 1.21
CA GLY A 87 -2.13 -20.53 1.01
C GLY A 87 -2.24 -21.36 2.30
N VAL A 88 -2.48 -20.73 3.45
CA VAL A 88 -2.53 -21.40 4.76
C VAL A 88 -3.95 -21.52 5.33
N PRO A 89 -4.29 -22.61 6.04
CA PRO A 89 -5.63 -22.80 6.59
C PRO A 89 -5.89 -21.93 7.82
N GLY A 90 -7.13 -21.47 7.98
CA GLY A 90 -7.57 -20.69 9.15
C GLY A 90 -7.44 -19.18 8.96
N ALA A 91 -6.71 -18.51 9.84
CA ALA A 91 -6.45 -17.08 9.82
C ALA A 91 -4.99 -16.80 10.24
N SER A 92 -4.39 -15.72 9.74
CA SER A 92 -3.08 -15.26 10.17
C SER A 92 -3.16 -14.55 11.53
N PRO A 93 -2.03 -14.23 12.18
CA PRO A 93 -2.00 -13.34 13.35
C PRO A 93 -2.40 -11.87 13.07
N GLY A 94 -2.85 -11.54 11.85
CA GLY A 94 -3.02 -10.19 11.33
C GLY A 94 -2.14 -9.90 10.11
N VAL A 95 -2.22 -8.68 9.60
CA VAL A 95 -1.38 -8.14 8.52
C VAL A 95 -0.45 -7.06 9.09
N PRO A 96 0.88 -7.18 8.98
CA PRO A 96 1.81 -6.13 9.35
C PRO A 96 1.66 -4.87 8.49
N LEU A 97 1.77 -3.72 9.16
CA LEU A 97 1.79 -2.39 8.57
C LEU A 97 3.21 -1.82 8.59
N GLU A 98 3.47 -0.88 7.69
CA GLU A 98 4.74 -0.14 7.67
C GLU A 98 4.99 0.60 8.97
N GLU A 99 6.24 0.56 9.40
CA GLU A 99 6.62 1.01 10.71
C GLU A 99 6.61 2.54 10.83
N GLY A 100 5.78 3.12 11.71
CA GLY A 100 5.71 4.58 11.85
C GLY A 100 4.80 5.07 12.99
N PRO A 101 5.00 6.30 13.50
CA PRO A 101 4.12 6.90 14.51
C PRO A 101 2.68 7.17 14.00
N LEU A 102 2.46 7.08 12.68
CA LEU A 102 1.16 7.07 12.02
C LEU A 102 1.12 5.95 10.95
N SER A 103 1.45 4.73 11.39
CA SER A 103 1.39 3.51 10.59
C SER A 103 0.02 3.35 9.90
N SER A 104 0.03 3.26 8.57
CA SER A 104 -1.14 3.51 7.71
C SER A 104 -1.09 2.81 6.34
N HIS A 105 -0.04 2.02 6.10
CA HIS A 105 0.25 1.36 4.83
C HIS A 105 0.68 -0.09 5.10
N TRP A 106 0.47 -1.01 4.17
CA TRP A 106 0.93 -2.40 4.31
C TRP A 106 2.45 -2.53 4.24
N GLU A 107 2.99 -3.43 5.06
CA GLU A 107 4.39 -3.90 5.02
C GLU A 107 4.80 -4.34 3.60
N ALA A 108 5.72 -3.61 2.99
CA ALA A 108 6.11 -3.76 1.59
C ALA A 108 6.74 -5.12 1.27
N ARG A 109 7.39 -5.78 2.24
CA ARG A 109 7.91 -7.15 2.03
C ARG A 109 6.79 -8.17 1.83
N LEU A 110 5.62 -7.95 2.43
CA LEU A 110 4.52 -8.91 2.45
C LEU A 110 3.50 -8.67 1.33
N LEU A 111 3.20 -7.41 1.01
CA LEU A 111 2.11 -7.03 0.08
C LEU A 111 2.57 -6.12 -1.07
N GLN A 112 3.82 -6.29 -1.54
CA GLN A 112 4.38 -5.55 -2.69
C GLN A 112 3.42 -5.56 -3.89
N GLY A 113 3.12 -4.36 -4.40
CA GLY A 113 2.19 -4.15 -5.51
C GLY A 113 0.74 -3.93 -5.08
N SER A 114 0.40 -4.01 -3.79
CA SER A 114 -0.88 -3.49 -3.28
C SER A 114 -0.98 -1.96 -3.48
N ILE A 115 -2.21 -1.45 -3.62
CA ILE A 115 -2.51 -0.01 -3.63
C ILE A 115 -2.23 0.69 -2.30
N MET A 116 -2.12 -0.06 -1.19
CA MET A 116 -1.88 0.46 0.16
C MET A 116 -0.45 0.27 0.68
N THR A 117 0.53 -0.16 -0.13
CA THR A 117 1.96 -0.10 0.29
C THR A 117 2.50 1.32 0.23
N ALA A 118 3.44 1.68 1.12
CA ALA A 118 4.01 3.03 1.22
C ALA A 118 4.86 3.48 0.01
N THR A 119 5.14 2.60 -0.95
CA THR A 119 5.81 2.94 -2.22
C THR A 119 4.92 2.68 -3.43
N PHE A 120 4.86 3.65 -4.33
CA PHE A 120 4.14 3.55 -5.60
C PHE A 120 5.08 3.21 -6.76
N ASP A 121 5.14 1.93 -7.15
CA ASP A 121 5.88 1.48 -8.34
C ASP A 121 5.03 1.53 -9.64
N GLY A 122 4.19 2.56 -9.77
CA GLY A 122 3.42 2.86 -10.98
C GLY A 122 2.16 2.02 -11.19
N ALA A 123 1.11 2.66 -11.71
CA ALA A 123 -0.25 2.12 -11.83
C ALA A 123 -0.43 0.81 -12.65
N ARG A 124 0.60 0.33 -13.37
CA ARG A 124 0.57 -1.01 -14.02
C ARG A 124 0.97 -2.15 -13.07
N ARG A 125 1.65 -1.84 -11.98
CA ARG A 125 2.18 -2.79 -10.98
C ARG A 125 1.36 -2.75 -9.68
N THR A 126 0.73 -1.61 -9.39
CA THR A 126 -0.26 -1.43 -8.32
C THR A 126 -1.55 -2.24 -8.57
N ARG A 127 -2.16 -2.78 -7.51
CA ARG A 127 -3.37 -3.63 -7.53
C ARG A 127 -4.34 -3.25 -6.40
N LEU A 128 -5.64 -3.24 -6.69
CA LEU A 128 -6.69 -3.26 -5.66
C LEU A 128 -6.90 -4.70 -5.16
N ASP A 129 -6.07 -5.12 -4.21
CA ASP A 129 -5.93 -6.51 -3.78
C ASP A 129 -6.99 -6.98 -2.75
N PRO A 130 -7.15 -8.30 -2.53
CA PRO A 130 -8.13 -8.86 -1.59
C PRO A 130 -7.88 -8.52 -0.10
N ILE A 131 -6.67 -8.13 0.30
CA ILE A 131 -6.36 -7.78 1.69
C ILE A 131 -6.75 -6.33 1.95
N THR A 132 -6.49 -5.43 0.99
CA THR A 132 -7.00 -4.06 1.01
C THR A 132 -8.53 -4.04 1.00
N LEU A 133 -9.18 -4.85 0.15
CA LEU A 133 -10.64 -4.97 0.16
C LEU A 133 -11.19 -5.51 1.48
N ALA A 134 -10.52 -6.48 2.11
CA ALA A 134 -10.89 -6.97 3.43
C ALA A 134 -10.77 -5.89 4.53
N ALA A 135 -9.76 -5.01 4.46
CA ALA A 135 -9.60 -3.91 5.40
C ALA A 135 -10.69 -2.83 5.26
N LEU A 136 -11.17 -2.60 4.03
CA LEU A 136 -12.32 -1.72 3.79
C LEU A 136 -13.62 -2.33 4.34
N GLU A 137 -13.81 -3.65 4.29
CA GLU A 137 -14.98 -4.30 4.88
C GLU A 137 -14.91 -4.33 6.43
N ASP A 138 -13.75 -4.70 7.00
CA ASP A 138 -13.52 -4.72 8.45
C ASP A 138 -13.62 -3.31 9.10
N SER A 139 -13.56 -2.23 8.31
CA SER A 139 -13.83 -0.86 8.80
C SER A 139 -15.31 -0.60 9.17
N GLY A 140 -16.22 -1.46 8.70
CA GLY A 140 -17.68 -1.28 8.86
C GLY A 140 -18.30 -0.23 7.93
N TRP A 141 -17.50 0.65 7.32
CA TRP A 141 -17.97 1.75 6.48
C TRP A 141 -18.46 1.32 5.09
N TYR A 142 -18.00 0.16 4.58
CA TYR A 142 -18.22 -0.27 3.21
C TYR A 142 -18.73 -1.71 3.12
N ARG A 143 -19.74 -1.94 2.26
CA ARG A 143 -20.12 -3.29 1.81
C ARG A 143 -19.32 -3.64 0.56
N VAL A 144 -18.29 -4.47 0.71
CA VAL A 144 -17.25 -4.63 -0.31
C VAL A 144 -17.61 -5.72 -1.32
N ASN A 145 -17.44 -5.41 -2.62
CA ASN A 145 -17.53 -6.41 -3.68
C ASN A 145 -16.16 -7.07 -3.89
N HIS A 146 -15.87 -8.15 -3.15
CA HIS A 146 -14.64 -8.93 -3.30
C HIS A 146 -14.42 -9.51 -4.72
N SER A 147 -15.47 -9.60 -5.55
CA SER A 147 -15.33 -10.01 -6.97
C SER A 147 -14.65 -8.94 -7.84
N ALA A 148 -14.44 -7.73 -7.33
CA ALA A 148 -13.70 -6.66 -7.99
C ALA A 148 -12.22 -6.60 -7.57
N ALA A 149 -11.74 -7.54 -6.74
CA ALA A 149 -10.33 -7.62 -6.39
C ALA A 149 -9.46 -7.97 -7.61
N GLU A 150 -8.34 -7.29 -7.77
CA GLU A 150 -7.30 -7.69 -8.71
C GLU A 150 -6.39 -8.76 -8.10
N GLU A 151 -5.79 -9.59 -8.95
CA GLU A 151 -4.84 -10.62 -8.51
C GLU A 151 -3.53 -9.99 -8.01
N LEU A 152 -3.24 -10.21 -6.72
CA LEU A 152 -1.94 -9.93 -6.12
C LEU A 152 -1.07 -11.20 -6.23
N LEU A 153 -0.14 -11.23 -7.18
CA LEU A 153 0.74 -12.39 -7.37
C LEU A 153 1.83 -12.51 -6.29
N TRP A 154 2.23 -11.40 -5.66
CA TRP A 154 3.35 -11.36 -4.71
C TRP A 154 3.06 -12.17 -3.44
N GLY A 155 3.92 -13.16 -3.14
CA GLY A 155 3.78 -14.01 -1.96
C GLY A 155 2.65 -15.04 -2.03
N HIS A 156 1.97 -15.18 -3.16
CA HIS A 156 0.85 -16.11 -3.28
C HIS A 156 1.28 -17.54 -2.97
N GLY A 157 0.52 -18.24 -2.11
CA GLY A 157 0.81 -19.61 -1.69
C GLY A 157 2.15 -19.82 -0.95
N SER A 158 2.85 -18.76 -0.54
CA SER A 158 4.23 -18.83 -0.03
C SER A 158 4.36 -19.14 1.48
N GLY A 159 3.24 -19.33 2.19
CA GLY A 159 3.21 -19.67 3.62
C GLY A 159 3.44 -18.48 4.56
N LEU A 160 3.25 -18.71 5.87
CA LEU A 160 3.34 -17.69 6.93
C LEU A 160 4.76 -17.11 7.12
N GLU A 161 5.79 -17.87 6.74
CA GLU A 161 7.19 -17.46 6.84
C GLU A 161 7.62 -16.50 5.71
N PHE A 162 6.74 -16.20 4.76
CA PHE A 162 7.00 -15.29 3.67
C PHE A 162 7.07 -13.82 4.15
N GLY A 163 8.00 -13.05 3.59
CA GLY A 163 8.16 -11.62 3.89
C GLY A 163 8.92 -11.30 5.19
N LEU A 164 9.24 -12.28 6.04
CA LEU A 164 10.02 -12.05 7.27
C LEU A 164 11.48 -11.66 6.96
N ALA A 165 12.04 -10.73 7.73
CA ALA A 165 13.46 -10.32 7.64
C ALA A 165 14.44 -11.50 7.71
N THR A 166 14.09 -12.54 8.47
CA THR A 166 14.88 -13.75 8.70
C THR A 166 14.88 -14.73 7.54
N THR A 167 13.87 -14.68 6.65
CA THR A 167 13.63 -15.71 5.61
C THR A 167 13.83 -15.17 4.20
N CYS A 168 13.56 -13.89 3.95
CA CYS A 168 13.67 -13.27 2.63
C CYS A 168 15.06 -13.39 1.98
N GLY A 169 16.13 -13.51 2.78
CA GLY A 169 17.51 -13.70 2.32
C GLY A 169 17.90 -15.15 2.02
N ALA A 170 17.06 -16.14 2.33
CA ALA A 170 17.40 -17.56 2.27
C ALA A 170 17.41 -18.17 0.85
N GLY A 171 16.90 -17.45 -0.16
CA GLY A 171 16.78 -17.97 -1.53
C GLY A 171 15.68 -19.03 -1.72
N SER A 172 14.75 -19.14 -0.77
CA SER A 172 13.64 -20.11 -0.75
C SER A 172 12.36 -19.63 -1.47
N SER A 173 12.41 -18.48 -2.16
CA SER A 173 11.25 -17.85 -2.80
C SER A 173 11.68 -17.06 -4.04
N ASP A 174 10.94 -17.22 -5.14
CA ASP A 174 11.21 -16.55 -6.43
C ASP A 174 10.91 -15.03 -6.41
N PHE A 175 10.21 -14.55 -5.37
CA PHE A 175 9.89 -13.12 -5.20
C PHE A 175 11.08 -12.30 -4.70
N PHE A 176 11.92 -12.89 -3.84
CA PHE A 176 13.12 -12.25 -3.30
C PHE A 176 14.36 -12.66 -4.10
N CYS A 177 15.38 -11.81 -4.11
CA CYS A 177 16.62 -12.02 -4.85
C CYS A 177 17.85 -11.87 -3.95
N THR A 178 18.94 -12.55 -4.29
CA THR A 178 20.22 -12.46 -3.57
C THR A 178 21.32 -11.92 -4.50
N GLY A 179 22.39 -11.38 -3.90
CA GLY A 179 23.43 -10.67 -4.66
C GLY A 179 22.93 -9.35 -5.25
N SER A 180 23.56 -8.90 -6.34
CA SER A 180 23.28 -7.63 -7.03
C SER A 180 23.22 -7.80 -8.54
N GLY A 181 22.48 -8.82 -8.99
CA GLY A 181 22.31 -9.15 -10.40
C GLY A 181 21.21 -8.34 -11.10
N LEU A 182 21.22 -8.41 -12.43
CA LEU A 182 20.09 -8.02 -13.28
C LEU A 182 19.13 -9.22 -13.42
N GLY A 183 17.83 -8.95 -13.53
CA GLY A 183 16.80 -9.96 -13.72
C GLY A 183 15.52 -9.38 -14.29
N CYS A 184 14.40 -10.06 -14.06
CA CYS A 184 13.06 -9.57 -14.39
C CYS A 184 12.37 -9.11 -13.10
N HIS A 185 11.55 -8.06 -13.18
CA HIS A 185 10.55 -7.78 -12.14
C HIS A 185 9.56 -8.96 -12.05
N TYR A 186 8.99 -9.25 -10.87
CA TYR A 186 8.16 -10.45 -10.65
C TYR A 186 6.90 -10.54 -11.55
N LEU A 187 6.38 -9.39 -12.00
CA LEU A 187 5.28 -9.33 -12.99
C LEU A 187 5.74 -9.56 -14.45
N HIS A 188 7.03 -9.79 -14.68
CA HIS A 188 7.70 -9.90 -16.00
C HIS A 188 7.52 -8.71 -16.96
N LEU A 189 6.93 -7.60 -16.51
CA LEU A 189 6.70 -6.37 -17.28
C LEU A 189 7.98 -5.58 -17.59
N ASP A 190 9.03 -5.73 -16.77
CA ASP A 190 10.20 -4.87 -16.77
C ASP A 190 11.49 -5.67 -16.51
N LYS A 191 12.60 -5.18 -17.09
CA LYS A 191 13.95 -5.55 -16.65
C LYS A 191 14.23 -4.88 -15.31
N GLY A 192 14.72 -5.65 -14.33
CA GLY A 192 14.98 -5.19 -12.98
C GLY A 192 16.42 -5.38 -12.50
N SER A 193 16.73 -4.76 -11.36
CA SER A 193 18.00 -4.90 -10.63
C SER A 193 17.74 -5.34 -9.19
N CYS A 194 18.47 -6.34 -8.73
CA CYS A 194 18.31 -6.88 -7.38
C CYS A 194 18.78 -5.85 -6.33
N SER A 195 17.83 -5.30 -5.57
CA SER A 195 18.06 -4.16 -4.69
C SER A 195 17.13 -4.14 -3.46
N SER A 196 17.56 -3.41 -2.42
CA SER A 196 16.83 -3.15 -1.17
C SER A 196 16.48 -1.67 -1.09
N ASP A 197 15.55 -1.31 -0.20
CA ASP A 197 15.35 0.06 0.28
C ASP A 197 15.16 0.05 1.82
N PRO A 198 14.81 1.18 2.48
CA PRO A 198 14.56 1.22 3.93
C PRO A 198 13.33 0.44 4.41
N LEU A 199 12.30 0.28 3.57
CA LEU A 199 11.07 -0.44 3.91
C LEU A 199 11.31 -1.95 3.95
N LEU A 200 12.17 -2.44 3.04
CA LEU A 200 12.47 -3.86 2.92
C LEU A 200 13.39 -4.43 4.00
N GLU A 201 13.88 -3.63 4.97
CA GLU A 201 14.69 -4.09 6.12
C GLU A 201 15.90 -4.99 5.76
N GLY A 202 16.49 -4.77 4.58
CA GLY A 202 17.62 -5.56 4.05
C GLY A 202 17.22 -6.71 3.12
N CYS A 203 15.94 -7.09 3.07
CA CYS A 203 15.39 -7.94 2.01
C CYS A 203 15.58 -7.28 0.64
N ARG A 204 15.74 -8.10 -0.41
CA ARG A 204 16.00 -7.63 -1.77
C ARG A 204 15.02 -8.20 -2.78
N MET A 205 14.60 -7.39 -3.73
CA MET A 205 13.74 -7.78 -4.86
C MET A 205 14.27 -7.19 -6.17
N TYR A 206 13.84 -7.73 -7.31
CA TYR A 206 14.15 -7.17 -8.62
C TYR A 206 13.30 -5.94 -8.92
N LYS A 207 13.79 -4.76 -8.54
CA LYS A 207 13.11 -3.49 -8.80
C LYS A 207 13.26 -3.06 -10.26
N PRO A 208 12.24 -2.49 -10.91
CA PRO A 208 12.33 -2.03 -12.30
C PRO A 208 13.46 -1.01 -12.48
N LEU A 209 14.20 -1.12 -13.58
CA LEU A 209 15.17 -0.10 -13.96
C LEU A 209 14.46 1.21 -14.36
N ALA A 210 15.00 2.34 -13.91
CA ALA A 210 14.71 3.62 -14.55
C ALA A 210 15.37 3.68 -15.93
N ASN A 211 14.63 4.17 -16.92
CA ASN A 211 15.11 4.50 -18.26
C ASN A 211 15.32 6.02 -18.37
#